data_AF-A0A7C4CFS1-F1
#
_entry.id   AF-A0A7C4CFS1-F1
#
_cell.length_a   1.000
_cell.length_b   1.000
_cell.length_c   1.000
_cell.angle_alpha   90.00
_cell.angle_beta   90.00
_cell.angle_gamma   90.00
#
_symmetry.space_group_name_H-M   'P 1'
#
loop_
_entity.id
_entity.type
_entity.pdbx_description
1 polymer ?
#
loop_
_entity_poly.entity_id
_entity_poly.type
_entity_poly.pdbx_seq_one_letter_code
_entity_poly.pdbx_strand_id
1 'polypeptide(L)'
;MDDEQLKRLVLKFVRTLFEGKISDAEKMLMSLKKKARTDVDKRIYLALYGIFFSYTSGDADSLLFKLYSNEDPASQANGFLKVIKEASQPVLGEHDPYVEVWKIILSNVDKIPTPHKLRQQVSSSANASQ
;
A
#
# COMPACT_ATOMS: atom_id res chain seq x y z
N MET A 1 -6.16 16.92 7.14
CA MET A 1 -6.00 15.60 7.76
C MET A 1 -4.70 15.64 8.52
N ASP A 2 -4.69 15.29 9.80
CA ASP A 2 -3.43 15.17 10.55
C ASP A 2 -2.74 13.83 10.28
N ASP A 3 -1.49 13.68 10.73
CA ASP A 3 -0.65 12.51 10.46
C ASP A 3 -1.23 11.22 11.05
N GLU A 4 -1.87 11.30 12.22
CA GLU A 4 -2.49 10.14 12.87
C GLU A 4 -3.78 9.70 12.14
N GLN A 5 -4.58 10.65 11.67
CA GLN A 5 -5.73 10.39 10.80
C GLN A 5 -5.29 9.75 9.49
N LEU A 6 -4.23 10.26 8.86
CA LEU A 6 -3.67 9.71 7.63
C LEU A 6 -3.18 8.28 7.85
N LYS A 7 -2.39 8.04 8.91
CA LYS A 7 -1.91 6.72 9.27
C LYS A 7 -3.05 5.72 9.47
N ARG A 8 -4.07 6.09 10.25
CA ARG A 8 -5.25 5.23 10.46
C ARG A 8 -5.98 4.93 9.16
N LEU A 9 -6.16 5.93 8.30
CA LEU A 9 -6.79 5.76 6.99
C LEU A 9 -6.01 4.78 6.12
N VAL A 10 -4.71 5.00 5.96
CA VAL A 10 -3.83 4.19 5.11
C VAL A 10 -3.79 2.74 5.60
N LEU A 11 -3.54 2.52 6.89
CA LEU A 11 -3.47 1.16 7.44
C LEU A 11 -4.81 0.43 7.36
N LYS A 12 -5.92 1.11 7.62
CA LYS A 12 -7.26 0.52 7.47
C LYS A 12 -7.53 0.15 6.01
N PHE A 13 -7.16 1.02 5.07
CA PHE A 13 -7.35 0.78 3.65
C PHE A 13 -6.56 -0.44 3.17
N VAL A 14 -5.25 -0.47 3.44
CA VAL A 14 -4.38 -1.57 3.00
C VAL A 14 -4.78 -2.89 3.64
N ARG A 15 -5.13 -2.89 4.93
CA ARG A 15 -5.66 -4.09 5.61
C ARG A 15 -6.92 -4.61 4.94
N THR A 16 -7.90 -3.74 4.68
CA THR A 16 -9.15 -4.11 3.98
C THR A 16 -8.86 -4.75 2.62
N LEU A 17 -7.94 -4.15 1.85
CA LEU A 17 -7.53 -4.63 0.54
C LEU A 17 -6.85 -6.01 0.62
N PHE A 18 -5.91 -6.17 1.55
CA PHE A 18 -5.11 -7.39 1.70
C PHE A 18 -5.88 -8.54 2.35
N GLU A 19 -6.94 -8.25 3.09
CA GLU A 19 -7.93 -9.24 3.53
C GLU A 19 -8.83 -9.75 2.39
N GLY A 20 -8.79 -9.11 1.22
CA GLY A 20 -9.59 -9.50 0.05
C GLY A 20 -10.97 -8.87 -0.01
N LYS A 21 -11.25 -7.89 0.84
CA LYS A 21 -12.50 -7.12 0.83
C LYS A 21 -12.43 -6.02 -0.24
N ILE A 22 -12.29 -6.43 -1.51
CA ILE A 22 -12.04 -5.52 -2.65
C ILE A 22 -13.12 -4.45 -2.77
N SER A 23 -14.39 -4.83 -2.69
CA SER A 23 -15.52 -3.89 -2.79
C SER A 23 -15.56 -2.87 -1.65
N ASP A 24 -15.11 -3.25 -0.44
CA ASP A 24 -15.06 -2.31 0.68
C ASP A 24 -13.88 -1.35 0.55
N ALA A 25 -12.71 -1.82 0.08
CA ALA A 25 -11.59 -0.97 -0.26
C ALA A 25 -11.97 0.03 -1.37
N GLU A 26 -12.69 -0.41 -2.41
CA GLU A 26 -13.19 0.45 -3.48
C GLU A 26 -14.16 1.52 -2.95
N LYS A 27 -15.12 1.15 -2.09
CA LYS A 27 -16.02 2.11 -1.42
C LYS A 27 -15.25 3.16 -0.61
N MET A 28 -14.20 2.73 0.10
CA MET A 28 -13.32 3.66 0.82
C MET A 28 -12.66 4.67 -0.13
N LEU A 29 -12.12 4.21 -1.26
CA LEU A 29 -11.54 5.08 -2.29
C LEU A 29 -12.57 6.04 -2.89
N MET A 30 -13.77 5.56 -3.22
CA MET A 30 -14.83 6.42 -3.74
C MET A 30 -15.24 7.49 -2.73
N SER A 31 -15.30 7.14 -1.44
CA SER A 31 -15.56 8.12 -0.37
C SER A 31 -14.46 9.18 -0.29
N LEU A 32 -13.20 8.75 -0.35
CA LEU A 32 -12.04 9.64 -0.33
C LEU A 32 -12.02 10.57 -1.55
N LYS A 33 -12.23 10.02 -2.76
CA LYS A 33 -12.35 10.79 -4.00
C LYS A 33 -13.44 11.85 -3.91
N LYS A 34 -14.61 11.48 -3.39
CA LYS A 34 -15.75 12.40 -3.22
C LYS A 34 -15.46 13.50 -2.21
N LYS A 35 -14.62 13.25 -1.20
CA LYS A 35 -14.27 14.21 -0.15
C LYS A 35 -13.00 15.01 -0.43
N ALA A 36 -12.20 14.61 -1.42
CA ALA A 36 -10.98 15.30 -1.78
C ALA A 36 -11.29 16.72 -2.28
N ARG A 37 -10.84 17.74 -1.55
CA ARG A 37 -11.04 19.15 -1.89
C ARG A 37 -9.72 19.89 -2.03
N THR A 38 -8.71 19.46 -1.29
CA THR A 38 -7.36 20.02 -1.34
C THR A 38 -6.44 19.18 -2.22
N ASP A 39 -5.31 19.75 -2.65
CA ASP A 39 -4.31 18.98 -3.39
C ASP A 39 -3.66 17.90 -2.52
N VAL A 40 -3.58 18.11 -1.21
CA VAL A 40 -3.18 17.08 -0.24
C VAL A 40 -4.12 15.88 -0.31
N ASP A 41 -5.43 16.09 -0.24
CA ASP A 41 -6.40 15.00 -0.32
C ASP A 41 -6.34 14.27 -1.67
N LYS A 42 -6.15 15.02 -2.76
CA LYS A 42 -6.02 14.44 -4.11
C LYS A 42 -4.77 13.57 -4.22
N ARG A 43 -3.63 14.01 -3.68
CA ARG A 43 -2.38 13.23 -3.70
C ARG A 43 -2.49 11.95 -2.86
N ILE A 44 -3.12 12.02 -1.68
CA ILE A 44 -3.41 10.83 -0.86
C ILE A 44 -4.31 9.86 -1.64
N TYR A 45 -5.39 10.37 -2.25
CA TYR A 45 -6.28 9.55 -3.08
C TYR A 45 -5.53 8.88 -4.23
N LEU A 46 -4.67 9.60 -4.95
CA LEU A 46 -3.89 9.06 -6.07
C LEU A 46 -2.95 7.94 -5.63
N ALA A 47 -2.29 8.09 -4.48
CA ALA A 47 -1.42 7.03 -3.93
C ALA A 47 -2.23 5.76 -3.63
N LEU A 48 -3.34 5.90 -2.90
CA LEU A 48 -4.20 4.76 -2.54
C LEU A 48 -4.89 4.13 -3.75
N TYR A 49 -5.26 4.93 -4.75
CA TYR A 49 -5.81 4.43 -6.02
C TYR A 49 -4.77 3.64 -6.81
N GLY A 50 -3.53 4.12 -6.90
CA GLY A 50 -2.43 3.40 -7.55
C GLY A 50 -2.19 2.02 -6.90
N ILE A 51 -2.17 1.98 -5.56
CA ILE A 51 -2.08 0.74 -4.78
C ILE A 51 -3.24 -0.22 -5.09
N PHE A 52 -4.47 0.29 -5.09
CA PHE A 52 -5.64 -0.52 -5.42
C PHE A 52 -5.57 -1.08 -6.84
N PHE A 53 -5.24 -0.24 -7.80
CA PHE A 53 -5.18 -0.60 -9.20
C PHE A 53 -4.11 -1.66 -9.45
N SER A 54 -2.88 -1.48 -8.95
CA SER A 54 -1.81 -2.46 -9.10
C SER A 54 -2.18 -3.79 -8.42
N TYR A 55 -2.78 -3.73 -7.23
CA TYR A 55 -3.18 -4.92 -6.50
C TYR A 55 -4.30 -5.70 -7.21
N THR A 56 -5.32 -5.01 -7.71
CA THR A 56 -6.50 -5.64 -8.34
C THR A 56 -6.20 -6.16 -9.74
N SER A 57 -5.39 -5.43 -10.52
CA SER A 57 -4.91 -5.88 -11.85
C SER A 57 -3.96 -7.08 -11.79
N GLY A 58 -3.41 -7.40 -10.61
CA GLY A 58 -2.47 -8.51 -10.48
C GLY A 58 -1.07 -8.17 -10.98
N ASP A 59 -0.69 -6.89 -10.90
CA ASP A 59 0.64 -6.41 -11.25
C ASP A 59 1.69 -6.99 -10.29
N ALA A 60 2.31 -8.09 -10.72
CA ALA A 60 3.37 -8.79 -10.01
C ALA A 60 4.65 -7.93 -9.87
N ASP A 61 4.81 -6.92 -10.72
CA ASP A 61 5.96 -6.00 -10.67
C ASP A 61 5.76 -4.83 -9.70
N SER A 62 4.55 -4.67 -9.18
CA SER A 62 4.24 -3.60 -8.22
C SER A 62 5.05 -3.74 -6.93
N LEU A 63 5.33 -2.58 -6.32
CA LEU A 63 6.12 -2.49 -5.09
C LEU A 63 5.59 -3.42 -3.98
N LEU A 64 4.27 -3.50 -3.82
CA LEU A 64 3.63 -4.34 -2.81
C LEU A 64 3.84 -5.83 -3.09
N PHE A 65 3.71 -6.27 -4.34
CA PHE A 65 3.96 -7.67 -4.68
C PHE A 65 5.43 -8.03 -4.45
N LYS A 66 6.37 -7.20 -4.90
CA LYS A 66 7.81 -7.41 -4.65
C LYS A 66 8.16 -7.42 -3.17
N LEU A 67 7.54 -6.54 -2.38
CA LEU A 67 7.74 -6.45 -0.94
C LEU A 67 7.33 -7.74 -0.23
N TYR A 68 6.11 -8.22 -0.47
CA TYR A 68 5.56 -9.38 0.23
C TYR A 68 5.96 -10.73 -0.38
N SER A 69 6.63 -10.74 -1.52
CA SER A 69 7.24 -11.96 -2.09
C SER A 69 8.67 -12.19 -1.59
N ASN A 70 9.24 -11.25 -0.83
CA ASN A 70 10.56 -11.39 -0.20
C ASN A 70 10.45 -12.26 1.06
N GLU A 71 11.50 -13.02 1.38
CA GLU A 71 11.59 -13.83 2.61
C GLU A 71 11.62 -12.96 3.88
N ASP A 72 12.15 -11.74 3.79
CA ASP A 72 12.15 -10.72 4.84
C ASP A 72 11.54 -9.39 4.33
N PRO A 73 10.20 -9.27 4.33
CA PRO A 73 9.53 -8.03 3.94
C PRO A 73 9.92 -6.82 4.80
N ALA A 74 10.34 -7.02 6.06
CA ALA A 74 10.71 -5.92 6.95
C ALA A 74 12.04 -5.29 6.55
N SER A 75 13.06 -6.11 6.29
CA SER A 75 14.34 -5.64 5.76
C SER A 75 14.17 -4.97 4.39
N GLN A 76 13.37 -5.57 3.49
CA GLN A 76 13.07 -4.99 2.19
C GLN A 76 12.34 -3.63 2.29
N ALA A 77 11.38 -3.50 3.21
CA ALA A 77 10.69 -2.24 3.46
C ALA A 77 11.65 -1.14 3.94
N ASN A 78 12.59 -1.47 4.83
CA ASN A 78 13.62 -0.54 5.29
C ASN A 78 14.51 -0.06 4.14
N GLY A 79 14.88 -0.96 3.22
CA GLY A 79 15.60 -0.61 2.00
C GLY A 79 14.83 0.39 1.13
N PHE A 80 13.54 0.15 0.89
CA PHE A 80 12.69 1.08 0.14
C PHE A 80 12.51 2.43 0.83
N LEU A 81 12.35 2.45 2.15
CA LEU A 81 12.28 3.70 2.91
C LEU A 81 13.54 4.55 2.73
N LYS A 82 14.72 3.93 2.72
CA LYS A 82 15.98 4.63 2.47
C LYS A 82 16.01 5.23 1.07
N VAL A 83 15.64 4.46 0.04
CA VAL A 83 15.58 4.94 -1.36
C VAL A 83 14.58 6.09 -1.51
N ILE A 84 13.40 5.98 -0.89
CA ILE A 84 12.40 7.07 -0.91
C ILE A 84 13.00 8.34 -0.31
N LYS A 85 13.64 8.26 0.87
CA LYS A 85 14.26 9.43 1.49
C LYS A 85 15.31 10.06 0.57
N GLU A 86 16.19 9.26 -0.01
CA GLU A 86 17.28 9.75 -0.84
C GLU A 86 16.82 10.30 -2.20
N ALA A 87 15.83 9.67 -2.83
CA ALA A 87 15.42 10.00 -4.20
C ALA A 87 14.24 10.97 -4.29
N SER A 88 13.24 10.85 -3.40
CA SER A 88 12.01 11.64 -3.54
C SER A 88 12.04 12.97 -2.78
N GLN A 89 12.73 13.03 -1.62
CA GLN A 89 12.78 14.27 -0.83
C GLN A 89 13.38 15.46 -1.59
N PRO A 90 14.46 15.31 -2.39
CA PRO A 90 15.01 16.44 -3.15
C PRO A 90 14.07 17.01 -4.21
N VAL A 91 13.13 16.19 -4.72
CA VAL A 91 12.28 16.55 -5.86
C VAL A 91 10.89 16.98 -5.41
N LEU A 92 10.31 16.29 -4.43
CA LEU A 92 8.91 16.46 -4.01
C LEU A 92 8.78 17.15 -2.64
N GLY A 93 9.90 17.33 -1.93
CA GLY A 93 9.92 17.82 -0.56
C GLY A 93 9.74 16.71 0.48
N GLU A 94 10.00 17.06 1.74
CA GLU A 94 10.06 16.10 2.84
C GLU A 94 8.69 15.45 3.16
N HIS A 95 7.61 16.22 2.99
CA HIS A 95 6.25 15.88 3.41
C HIS A 95 5.25 15.76 2.26
N ASP A 96 5.70 15.26 1.10
CA ASP A 96 4.78 15.05 -0.01
C ASP A 96 3.69 14.02 0.35
N PRO A 97 2.39 14.36 0.29
CA PRO A 97 1.32 13.46 0.77
C PRO A 97 1.24 12.13 0.03
N TYR A 98 1.66 12.09 -1.23
CA TYR A 98 1.71 10.84 -2.00
C TYR A 98 2.80 9.92 -1.44
N VAL A 99 3.97 10.49 -1.14
CA VAL A 99 5.11 9.75 -0.59
C VAL A 99 4.84 9.33 0.86
N GLU A 100 4.18 10.17 1.66
CA GLU A 100 3.83 9.84 3.05
C GLU A 100 2.94 8.59 3.16
N VAL A 101 2.00 8.40 2.22
CA VAL A 101 1.22 7.15 2.15
C VAL A 101 2.13 5.93 2.03
N TRP A 102 3.14 5.98 1.16
CA TRP A 102 4.10 4.89 1.00
C TRP A 102 4.98 4.71 2.24
N LYS A 103 5.47 5.79 2.84
CA LYS A 103 6.26 5.72 4.08
C LYS A 103 5.47 5.08 5.22
N ILE A 104 4.18 5.40 5.37
CA ILE A 104 3.29 4.79 6.37
C ILE A 104 3.17 3.28 6.15
N ILE A 105 2.97 2.85 4.91
CA ILE A 105 2.85 1.42 4.58
C ILE A 105 4.14 0.68 4.90
N LEU A 106 5.27 1.18 4.40
CA LEU A 106 6.56 0.54 4.55
C LEU A 106 7.00 0.48 6.03
N SER A 107 6.75 1.55 6.80
CA SER A 107 7.10 1.60 8.23
C SER A 107 6.19 0.76 9.12
N ASN A 108 5.13 0.15 8.57
CA ASN A 108 4.18 -0.69 9.32
C ASN A 108 3.93 -2.02 8.59
N VAL A 109 4.88 -2.49 7.77
CA VAL A 109 4.78 -3.74 7.02
C VAL A 109 4.50 -4.94 7.93
N ASP A 110 5.05 -4.92 9.14
CA ASP A 110 4.87 -5.91 10.21
C ASP A 110 3.43 -5.96 10.77
N LYS A 111 2.68 -4.86 10.65
CA LYS A 111 1.30 -4.73 11.17
C LYS A 111 0.24 -4.93 10.12
N ILE A 112 0.63 -5.06 8.86
CA ILE A 112 -0.26 -5.25 7.72
C ILE A 112 -0.31 -6.76 7.42
N PRO A 113 -1.50 -7.36 7.25
CA PRO A 113 -1.58 -8.79 6.94
C PRO A 113 -0.92 -9.10 5.60
N THR A 114 -0.37 -10.30 5.42
CA THR A 114 0.07 -10.76 4.10
C THR A 114 -1.05 -10.59 3.06
N PRO A 115 -0.79 -10.19 1.82
CA PRO A 115 -1.84 -10.05 0.81
C PRO A 115 -2.58 -11.37 0.52
N HIS A 116 -3.91 -11.33 0.43
CA HIS A 116 -4.72 -12.54 0.17
C HIS A 116 -4.34 -13.26 -1.12
N LYS A 117 -3.94 -12.52 -2.17
CA LYS A 117 -3.54 -13.09 -3.45
C LYS A 117 -2.28 -13.95 -3.32
N LEU A 118 -1.33 -13.56 -2.46
CA LEU A 118 -0.12 -14.33 -2.20
C LEU A 118 -0.41 -15.56 -1.33
N ARG A 119 -1.31 -15.45 -0.34
CA ARG A 119 -1.75 -16.62 0.44
C ARG A 119 -2.39 -17.71 -0.43
N GLN A 120 -3.16 -17.31 -1.44
CA GLN A 120 -3.79 -18.24 -2.39
C GLN A 120 -2.76 -18.95 -3.27
N GLN A 121 -1.70 -18.26 -3.71
CA GLN A 121 -0.65 -18.88 -4.53
C GLN A 121 0.13 -19.97 -3.77
N VAL A 122 0.41 -19.78 -2.48
CA VAL A 122 1.08 -20.78 -1.63
C VAL A 122 0.19 -22.02 -1.41
N SER A 123 -1.12 -21.84 -1.30
CA SER A 123 -2.06 -22.96 -1.11
C SER A 123 -2.35 -23.73 -2.41
N SER A 124 -2.37 -23.06 -3.56
CA SER A 124 -2.53 -23.71 -4.86
C SER A 124 -1.32 -24.54 -5.29
N SER A 125 -0.10 -24.11 -4.95
CA SER A 125 1.14 -24.85 -5.27
C SER A 125 1.33 -26.10 -4.40
N ALA A 126 0.87 -26.08 -3.15
CA ALA A 126 0.89 -27.25 -2.26
C ALA A 126 -0.08 -28.37 -2.71
N ASN A 127 -1.25 -28.00 -3.25
CA ASN A 127 -2.26 -28.97 -3.72
C ASN A 127 -1.98 -29.52 -5.13
N ALA A 128 -1.14 -28.87 -5.93
CA ALA A 128 -0.74 -29.36 -7.25
C ALA A 128 0.42 -30.38 -7.20
N SER A 129 0.98 -30.62 -6.01
CA SER A 129 2.10 -31.55 -5.75
C SER A 129 1.66 -32.83 -5.01
N GLN A 130 0.35 -33.05 -4.86
CA GLN A 130 -0.27 -34.27 -4.36
C GLN A 130 -0.99 -34.99 -5.50
#